data_AF-A0A4Q6B0V8-F1
#
_entry.id   AF-A0A4Q6B0V8-F1
#
_cell.length_a   1.000
_cell.length_b   1.000
_cell.length_c   1.000
_cell.angle_alpha   90.00
_cell.angle_beta   90.00
_cell.angle_gamma   90.00
#
_symmetry.space_group_name_H-M   'P 1'
#
loop_
_entity.id
_entity.type
_entity.pdbx_description
1 polymer ?
#
loop_
_entity_poly.entity_id
_entity_poly.type
_entity_poly.pdbx_seq_one_letter_code
_entity_poly.pdbx_strand_id
1 'polypeptide(L)'
;MKKLALAFLILFGAISVQSDKAEANGATVVFLKVRYKDYFMTTAIRDKVFNSSYLYNHLESTTYDLFVARVDPYVYRTAMYYTAIRGDYVVIPFERSQSVKFKYYEVFDAMIGVTEDDQIIVLLPFTQQSLSPNFETPSTSVQGDTEFSSSAN
;
A
#
# COMPACT_ATOMS: atom_id res chain seq x y z
N MET A 1 -27.34 56.19 4.58
CA MET A 1 -27.77 54.88 5.10
C MET A 1 -26.98 53.75 4.42
N LYS A 2 -25.77 53.41 4.91
CA LYS A 2 -24.93 52.32 4.35
C LYS A 2 -24.26 51.42 5.42
N LYS A 3 -24.63 51.57 6.70
CA LYS A 3 -24.00 50.85 7.83
C LYS A 3 -24.76 49.58 8.27
N LEU A 4 -25.90 49.27 7.65
CA LEU A 4 -26.77 48.15 8.03
C LEU A 4 -26.45 46.83 7.33
N ALA A 5 -25.74 46.85 6.20
CA ALA A 5 -25.39 45.64 5.46
C ALA A 5 -24.28 44.81 6.14
N LEU A 6 -23.43 45.45 6.96
CA LEU A 6 -22.30 44.78 7.61
C LEU A 6 -22.71 43.93 8.81
N ALA A 7 -23.77 44.32 9.52
CA ALA A 7 -24.29 43.57 10.67
C ALA A 7 -24.98 42.25 10.26
N PHE A 8 -25.58 42.23 9.06
CA PHE A 8 -26.23 41.03 8.53
C PHE A 8 -25.22 39.95 8.09
N LEU A 9 -24.02 40.36 7.64
CA LEU A 9 -22.97 39.44 7.19
C LEU A 9 -22.29 38.70 8.35
N ILE A 10 -22.24 39.31 9.54
CA ILE A 10 -21.70 38.68 10.76
C ILE A 10 -22.68 37.65 11.33
N LEU A 11 -23.99 37.87 11.15
CA LEU A 11 -25.02 36.98 11.70
C LEU A 11 -25.09 35.62 10.97
N PHE A 12 -24.73 35.56 9.68
CA PHE A 12 -24.67 34.31 8.92
C PHE A 12 -23.34 33.55 9.04
N GLY A 13 -22.27 34.20 9.52
CA GLY A 13 -21.00 33.53 9.79
C GLY A 13 -21.01 32.66 11.06
N ALA A 14 -21.92 32.93 12.00
CA ALA A 14 -21.97 32.26 13.29
C ALA A 14 -22.79 30.96 13.32
N ILE A 15 -23.57 30.67 12.28
CA ILE A 15 -24.51 29.51 12.26
C ILE A 15 -23.92 28.31 11.50
N SER A 16 -22.87 28.51 10.69
CA SER A 16 -22.26 27.43 9.88
C SER A 16 -21.11 26.70 10.57
N VAL A 17 -20.91 26.88 11.88
CA VAL A 17 -19.87 26.18 12.65
C VAL A 17 -20.53 25.26 13.69
N GLN A 18 -21.33 24.32 13.19
CA GLN A 18 -21.75 23.10 13.88
C GLN A 18 -21.68 21.98 12.85
N SER A 19 -21.11 20.80 13.03
CA SER A 19 -20.36 20.21 14.13
C SER A 19 -19.78 18.90 13.57
N ASP A 20 -18.81 18.97 12.66
CA ASP A 20 -17.93 17.82 12.50
C ASP A 20 -16.82 18.01 13.52
N LYS A 21 -16.90 17.21 14.58
CA LYS A 21 -15.84 17.09 15.57
C LYS A 21 -14.57 16.74 14.81
N ALA A 22 -13.70 17.72 14.61
CA ALA A 22 -12.31 17.47 14.33
C ALA A 22 -11.76 16.74 15.57
N GLU A 23 -11.80 15.42 15.54
CA GLU A 23 -10.96 14.59 16.38
C GLU A 23 -9.51 14.90 15.98
N ALA A 24 -8.97 15.98 16.55
CA ALA A 24 -7.55 16.28 16.56
C ALA A 24 -6.87 15.25 17.47
N ASN A 25 -6.84 14.00 17.02
CA ASN A 25 -5.87 13.05 17.46
C ASN A 25 -4.52 13.65 17.05
N GLY A 26 -3.64 13.99 18.01
CA GLY A 26 -2.43 14.80 17.78
C GLY A 26 -1.38 14.19 16.84
N ALA A 27 -1.73 13.15 16.09
CA ALA A 27 -0.93 12.55 15.04
C ALA A 27 -0.99 13.44 13.79
N THR A 28 0.14 14.01 13.41
CA THR A 28 0.25 14.77 12.17
C THR A 28 0.20 13.79 10.99
N VAL A 29 -0.37 14.23 9.87
CA VAL A 29 -0.39 13.44 8.64
C VAL A 29 0.66 14.00 7.68
N VAL A 30 1.55 13.14 7.20
CA VAL A 30 2.62 13.47 6.25
C VAL A 30 2.30 12.85 4.90
N PHE A 31 2.26 13.67 3.85
CA PHE A 31 2.01 13.20 2.49
C PHE A 31 3.33 12.93 1.79
N LEU A 32 3.56 11.67 1.38
CA LEU A 32 4.78 11.26 0.70
C LEU A 32 4.45 10.82 -0.72
N LYS A 33 4.83 11.64 -1.70
CA LYS A 33 4.61 11.33 -3.12
C LYS A 33 5.64 10.32 -3.61
N VAL A 34 5.16 9.19 -4.14
CA VAL A 34 6.00 8.12 -4.69
C VAL A 34 5.73 8.02 -6.20
N ARG A 35 6.78 7.94 -7.03
CA ARG A 35 6.62 7.76 -8.48
C ARG A 35 6.35 6.29 -8.79
N TYR A 36 5.65 6.00 -9.88
CA TYR A 36 5.37 4.62 -10.30
C TYR A 36 6.59 3.69 -10.31
N LYS A 37 7.72 4.17 -10.83
CA LYS A 37 8.97 3.40 -10.89
C LYS A 37 9.63 3.13 -9.53
N ASP A 38 9.21 3.85 -8.49
CA ASP A 38 9.78 3.76 -7.14
C ASP A 38 8.95 2.82 -6.24
N TYR A 39 7.94 2.13 -6.78
CA TYR A 39 7.20 1.10 -6.06
C TYR A 39 6.76 -0.08 -6.95
N PHE A 40 6.52 -1.21 -6.31
CA PHE A 40 5.89 -2.39 -6.88
C PHE A 40 4.87 -2.94 -5.86
N MET A 41 3.66 -3.23 -6.32
CA MET A 41 2.60 -3.75 -5.45
C MET A 41 2.17 -5.13 -5.95
N THR A 42 2.03 -6.08 -5.03
CA THR A 42 1.61 -7.45 -5.33
C THR A 42 0.82 -8.04 -4.17
N THR A 43 0.05 -9.09 -4.43
CA THR A 43 -0.60 -9.89 -3.36
C THR A 43 0.47 -10.53 -2.48
N ALA A 44 0.25 -10.57 -1.16
CA ALA A 44 1.24 -11.07 -0.19
C ALA A 44 1.72 -12.49 -0.47
N ILE A 45 0.84 -13.40 -0.92
CA ILE A 45 1.18 -14.79 -1.26
C ILE A 45 2.29 -14.87 -2.34
N ARG A 46 2.35 -13.89 -3.24
CA ARG A 46 3.34 -13.83 -4.33
C ARG A 46 4.68 -13.25 -3.92
N ASP A 47 4.76 -12.55 -2.78
CA ASP A 47 6.01 -12.02 -2.27
C ASP A 47 6.70 -13.08 -1.39
N LYS A 48 7.66 -13.82 -1.97
CA LYS A 48 8.37 -14.93 -1.30
C LYS A 48 9.08 -14.55 0.00
N VAL A 49 9.51 -13.30 0.12
CA VAL A 49 10.23 -12.82 1.31
C VAL A 49 9.22 -12.51 2.42
N PHE A 50 8.07 -11.96 2.07
CA PHE A 50 7.03 -11.63 3.03
C PHE A 50 6.18 -12.84 3.44
N ASN A 51 5.83 -13.73 2.50
CA ASN A 51 4.95 -14.88 2.77
C ASN A 51 5.55 -15.94 3.71
N SER A 52 6.86 -15.87 3.97
CA SER A 52 7.57 -16.70 4.94
C SER A 52 7.77 -16.00 6.29
N SER A 53 7.27 -14.77 6.43
CA SER A 53 7.44 -13.97 7.64
C SER A 53 6.39 -14.30 8.71
N TYR A 54 6.76 -14.07 9.97
CA TYR A 54 5.85 -14.17 11.11
C TYR A 54 4.62 -13.26 10.95
N LEU A 55 4.82 -12.04 10.42
CA LEU A 55 3.75 -11.08 10.19
C LEU A 55 2.73 -11.60 9.18
N TYR A 56 3.17 -12.25 8.11
CA TYR A 56 2.26 -12.84 7.14
C TYR A 56 1.35 -13.88 7.81
N ASN A 57 1.89 -14.79 8.64
CA ASN A 57 1.10 -15.79 9.36
C ASN A 57 0.04 -15.17 10.30
N HIS A 58 0.27 -13.95 10.79
CA HIS A 58 -0.69 -13.23 11.64
C HIS A 58 -1.79 -12.55 10.84
N LEU A 59 -1.48 -12.11 9.62
CA LEU A 59 -2.40 -11.35 8.78
C LEU A 59 -3.16 -12.24 7.81
N GLU A 60 -2.63 -13.39 7.41
CA GLU A 60 -3.28 -14.30 6.45
C GLU A 60 -4.58 -14.91 6.99
N SER A 61 -4.72 -15.03 8.31
CA SER A 61 -5.94 -15.55 8.95
C SER A 61 -7.09 -14.53 8.96
N THR A 62 -6.85 -13.30 8.50
CA THR A 62 -7.87 -12.26 8.41
C THR A 62 -8.76 -12.48 7.18
N THR A 63 -9.96 -11.92 7.18
CA THR A 63 -10.88 -11.95 6.03
C THR A 63 -10.52 -10.93 4.95
N TYR A 64 -9.47 -10.14 5.17
CA TYR A 64 -9.09 -9.01 4.34
C TYR A 64 -8.07 -9.41 3.28
N ASP A 65 -8.14 -8.78 2.10
CA ASP A 65 -7.12 -8.98 1.08
C ASP A 65 -5.79 -8.38 1.53
N LEU A 66 -4.72 -9.17 1.45
CA LEU A 66 -3.39 -8.78 1.91
C LEU A 66 -2.44 -8.51 0.73
N PHE A 67 -1.91 -7.30 0.67
CA PHE A 67 -0.97 -6.83 -0.34
C PHE A 67 0.35 -6.38 0.28
N VAL A 68 1.40 -6.41 -0.52
CA VAL A 68 2.72 -5.89 -0.19
C VAL A 68 3.06 -4.79 -1.18
N ALA A 69 3.40 -3.61 -0.66
CA ALA A 69 3.96 -2.51 -1.43
C ALA A 69 5.47 -2.43 -1.17
N ARG A 70 6.27 -2.89 -2.13
CA ARG A 70 7.73 -2.74 -2.14
C ARG A 70 8.09 -1.36 -2.66
N VAL A 71 8.77 -0.54 -1.88
CA VAL A 71 9.16 0.83 -2.26
C VAL A 71 10.67 1.02 -2.23
N ASP A 72 11.14 2.08 -2.89
CA ASP A 72 12.53 2.51 -2.79
C ASP A 72 12.98 2.62 -1.31
N PRO A 73 14.19 2.13 -0.94
CA PRO A 73 14.66 2.20 0.44
C PRO A 73 14.69 3.60 1.04
N TYR A 74 14.88 4.65 0.25
CA TYR A 74 14.77 6.04 0.72
C TYR A 74 13.33 6.36 1.14
N VAL A 75 12.34 6.03 0.29
CA VAL A 75 10.91 6.21 0.60
C VAL A 75 10.55 5.46 1.88
N TYR A 76 10.99 4.21 2.01
CA TYR A 76 10.74 3.39 3.19
C TYR A 76 11.33 4.02 4.46
N ARG A 77 12.60 4.46 4.42
CA ARG A 77 13.25 5.12 5.57
C ARG A 77 12.55 6.42 5.96
N THR A 78 12.12 7.22 4.98
CA THR A 78 11.36 8.45 5.25
C THR A 78 10.03 8.13 5.92
N ALA A 79 9.28 7.16 5.39
CA ALA A 79 8.01 6.74 5.99
C ALA A 79 8.20 6.22 7.42
N MET A 80 9.24 5.41 7.65
CA MET A 80 9.56 4.88 8.98
C MET A 80 9.95 5.99 9.96
N TYR A 81 10.74 6.98 9.53
CA TYR A 81 11.08 8.12 10.38
C TYR A 81 9.84 8.85 10.91
N TYR A 82 8.88 9.14 10.03
CA TYR A 82 7.66 9.84 10.45
C TYR A 82 6.74 8.95 11.30
N THR A 83 6.59 7.69 10.93
CA THR A 83 5.65 6.79 11.62
C THR A 83 6.17 6.24 12.94
N ALA A 84 7.42 5.81 13.00
CA ALA A 84 8.01 5.19 14.20
C ALA A 84 8.59 6.22 15.17
N ILE A 85 9.28 7.26 14.67
CA ILE A 85 10.00 8.21 15.53
C ILE A 85 9.11 9.40 15.91
N ARG A 86 8.34 9.94 14.96
CA ARG A 86 7.46 11.09 15.23
C ARG A 86 6.05 10.71 15.67
N GLY A 87 5.64 9.45 15.48
CA GLY A 87 4.28 8.99 15.77
C GLY A 87 3.24 9.54 14.78
N ASP A 88 3.68 10.06 13.64
CA ASP A 88 2.83 10.63 12.60
C ASP A 88 2.27 9.52 11.70
N TYR A 89 1.21 9.81 10.95
CA TYR A 89 0.77 8.93 9.87
C TYR A 89 1.42 9.36 8.56
N VAL A 90 1.72 8.40 7.68
CA VAL A 90 2.25 8.69 6.35
C VAL A 90 1.23 8.27 5.29
N VAL A 91 0.78 9.21 4.47
CA VAL A 91 -0.13 8.95 3.36
C VAL A 91 0.67 8.85 2.08
N ILE A 92 0.57 7.70 1.40
CA ILE A 92 1.22 7.44 0.12
C ILE A 92 0.13 7.22 -0.95
N PRO A 93 0.08 8.05 -2.00
CA PRO A 93 -0.73 7.77 -3.18
C PRO A 93 -0.03 6.76 -4.07
N PHE A 94 -0.73 5.68 -4.44
CA PHE A 94 -0.29 4.72 -5.45
C PHE A 94 -1.11 4.94 -6.72
N GLU A 95 -0.49 5.14 -7.89
CA GLU A 95 -1.23 5.54 -9.12
C GLU A 95 -2.40 4.65 -9.54
N ARG A 96 -2.44 3.38 -9.14
CA ARG A 96 -3.53 2.44 -9.45
C ARG A 96 -4.37 2.03 -8.24
N SER A 97 -4.15 2.68 -7.11
CA SER A 97 -4.85 2.40 -5.85
C SER A 97 -5.26 3.72 -5.19
N GLN A 98 -6.19 3.64 -4.27
CA GLN A 98 -6.45 4.74 -3.35
C GLN A 98 -5.20 5.09 -2.52
N SER A 99 -5.18 6.32 -1.99
CA SER A 99 -4.10 6.77 -1.10
C SER A 99 -4.17 6.03 0.23
N VAL A 100 -3.05 5.47 0.66
CA VAL A 100 -3.01 4.58 1.82
C VAL A 100 -2.35 5.28 2.97
N LYS A 101 -3.01 5.26 4.14
CA LYS A 101 -2.51 5.85 5.38
C LYS A 101 -1.77 4.78 6.18
N PHE A 102 -0.46 4.87 6.23
CA PHE A 102 0.42 3.96 6.94
C PHE A 102 0.69 4.39 8.37
N LYS A 103 0.76 3.40 9.26
CA LYS A 103 1.24 3.52 10.63
C LYS A 103 2.26 2.41 10.91
N TYR A 104 3.26 2.72 11.72
CA TYR A 104 4.20 1.73 12.21
C TYR A 104 3.63 1.01 13.44
N TYR A 105 3.72 -0.31 13.44
CA TYR A 105 3.29 -1.19 14.52
C TYR A 105 4.52 -1.89 15.11
N GLU A 106 4.95 -1.45 16.30
CA GLU A 106 6.15 -1.97 16.99
C GLU A 106 6.11 -3.48 17.21
N VAL A 107 4.95 -4.03 17.57
CA VAL A 107 4.77 -5.48 17.83
C VAL A 107 5.12 -6.32 16.60
N PHE A 108 4.97 -5.76 15.41
CA PHE A 108 5.19 -6.43 14.14
C PHE A 108 6.44 -5.94 13.40
N ASP A 109 7.10 -4.90 13.91
CA ASP A 109 8.17 -4.15 13.23
C ASP A 109 7.81 -3.82 11.77
N ALA A 110 6.59 -3.34 11.53
CA ALA A 110 6.06 -3.15 10.19
C ALA A 110 5.20 -1.91 10.04
N MET A 111 5.27 -1.32 8.84
CA MET A 111 4.34 -0.27 8.41
C MET A 111 3.15 -0.89 7.70
N ILE A 112 1.96 -0.70 8.27
CA ILE A 112 0.73 -1.29 7.79
C ILE A 112 -0.27 -0.16 7.54
N GLY A 113 -0.96 -0.25 6.40
CA GLY A 113 -2.08 0.61 6.05
C GLY A 113 -3.29 -0.24 5.69
N VAL A 114 -4.47 0.32 5.89
CA VAL A 114 -5.74 -0.28 5.47
C VAL A 114 -6.39 0.69 4.49
N THR A 115 -6.88 0.17 3.38
CA THR A 115 -7.57 0.95 2.35
C THR A 115 -9.05 1.13 2.71
N GLU A 116 -9.77 2.04 2.04
CA GLU A 116 -11.23 2.20 2.18
C GLU A 116 -12.01 0.95 1.76
N ASP A 117 -11.41 0.08 0.94
CA ASP A 117 -11.99 -1.20 0.53
C ASP A 117 -11.60 -2.34 1.49
N ASP A 118 -11.18 -1.99 2.71
CA ASP A 118 -10.75 -2.92 3.76
C ASP A 118 -9.57 -3.84 3.35
N GLN A 119 -8.71 -3.40 2.44
CA GLN A 119 -7.52 -4.17 2.05
C GLN A 119 -6.34 -3.79 2.94
N ILE A 120 -5.57 -4.78 3.39
CA ILE A 120 -4.36 -4.56 4.17
C ILE A 120 -3.18 -4.44 3.23
N ILE A 121 -2.43 -3.34 3.34
CA ILE A 121 -1.19 -3.12 2.60
C ILE A 121 -0.04 -3.03 3.58
N VAL A 122 0.95 -3.90 3.41
CA VAL A 122 2.21 -3.85 4.15
C VAL A 122 3.26 -3.13 3.30
N LEU A 123 3.80 -2.05 3.84
CA LEU A 123 4.86 -1.28 3.19
C LEU A 123 6.21 -1.90 3.56
N LEU A 124 7.02 -2.26 2.55
CA LEU A 124 8.34 -2.85 2.74
C LEU A 124 9.35 -2.23 1.76
N PRO A 125 10.65 -2.23 2.08
CA PRO A 125 11.65 -1.80 1.12
C PRO A 125 11.83 -2.86 0.01
N PHE A 126 12.28 -2.43 -1.18
CA PHE A 126 12.75 -3.34 -2.22
C PHE A 126 13.85 -4.25 -1.70
N THR A 127 13.73 -5.53 -2.01
CA THR A 127 14.80 -6.53 -1.86
C THR A 127 15.32 -6.90 -3.25
N GLN A 128 16.59 -7.32 -3.35
CA GLN A 128 17.18 -7.70 -4.64
C GLN A 128 16.43 -8.86 -5.34
N GLN A 129 15.66 -9.66 -4.59
CA GLN A 129 14.81 -10.74 -5.13
C GLN A 129 13.48 -10.25 -5.75
N SER A 130 13.04 -9.03 -5.46
CA SER A 130 11.73 -8.51 -5.90
C SER A 130 11.71 -8.01 -7.36
N LEU A 131 12.84 -8.06 -8.08
CA LEU A 131 12.99 -7.50 -9.43
C LEU A 131 12.82 -8.51 -10.57
N SER A 132 12.54 -9.78 -10.28
CA SER A 132 12.28 -10.77 -11.32
C SER A 132 10.78 -10.89 -11.56
N PRO A 133 10.21 -10.31 -12.65
CA PRO A 133 8.90 -10.71 -13.10
C PRO A 133 8.97 -12.21 -13.47
N ASN A 134 8.26 -13.06 -12.72
CA ASN A 134 8.05 -14.44 -13.12
C ASN A 134 7.16 -14.44 -14.36
N PHE A 135 7.77 -14.34 -15.54
CA PHE A 135 7.13 -14.80 -16.76
C PHE A 135 7.18 -16.33 -16.73
N GLU A 136 6.08 -16.96 -16.32
CA GLU A 136 5.87 -18.38 -16.60
C GLU A 136 5.80 -18.53 -18.11
N THR A 137 6.92 -18.91 -18.74
CA THR A 137 6.90 -19.40 -20.10
C THR A 137 6.17 -20.75 -20.08
N PRO A 138 5.11 -20.95 -20.88
CA PRO A 138 4.51 -22.26 -21.03
C PRO A 138 5.59 -23.19 -21.59
N SER A 139 5.89 -24.27 -20.87
CA SER A 139 6.73 -25.34 -21.39
C SER A 139 5.93 -26.10 -22.45
N THR A 140 6.10 -25.72 -23.72
CA THR A 140 5.62 -26.53 -24.83
C THR A 140 6.45 -27.81 -24.88
N SER A 141 5.95 -28.86 -24.25
CA SER A 141 6.42 -30.22 -24.49
C SER A 141 5.98 -30.64 -25.89
N VAL A 142 6.90 -30.57 -26.86
CA VAL A 142 6.70 -31.23 -28.15
C VAL A 142 6.95 -32.72 -27.92
N GLN A 143 5.87 -33.42 -27.60
CA GLN A 143 5.81 -34.88 -27.60
C GLN A 143 5.76 -35.36 -29.06
N GLY A 144 6.92 -35.67 -29.62
CA GLY A 144 7.05 -36.26 -30.95
C GLY A 144 6.96 -37.78 -30.89
N ASP A 145 5.76 -38.32 -30.76
CA ASP A 145 5.49 -39.72 -31.05
C ASP A 145 4.97 -39.83 -32.49
N THR A 146 5.77 -40.37 -33.41
CA THR A 146 5.22 -41.07 -34.59
C THR A 146 6.22 -42.12 -35.08
N GLU A 147 5.87 -43.38 -34.87
CA GLU A 147 6.43 -44.56 -35.52
C GLU A 147 6.28 -44.46 -37.04
N PHE A 148 7.26 -44.94 -37.82
CA PHE A 148 6.93 -45.74 -39.00
C PHE A 148 8.06 -46.71 -39.38
N SER A 149 7.66 -47.98 -39.44
CA SER A 149 8.32 -49.17 -39.94
C SER A 149 8.71 -49.08 -41.43
N SER A 150 9.78 -49.78 -41.85
CA SER A 150 9.69 -50.89 -42.84
C SER A 150 10.94 -51.06 -43.73
N SER A 151 11.51 -52.26 -43.63
CA SER A 151 12.06 -53.14 -44.69
C SER A 151 13.24 -52.72 -45.59
N ALA A 152 14.34 -53.48 -45.43
CA ALA A 152 15.06 -54.27 -46.45
C ALA A 152 15.25 -53.71 -47.88
N ASN A 153 16.52 -53.49 -48.24
CA ASN A 153 17.26 -54.31 -49.21
C ASN A 153 18.77 -54.07 -49.08
#